data_AF-A0A2N2IIE4-F1
#
_entry.id   AF-A0A2N2IIE4-F1
#
_cell.length_a   1.000
_cell.length_b   1.000
_cell.length_c   1.000
_cell.angle_alpha   90.00
_cell.angle_beta   90.00
_cell.angle_gamma   90.00
#
_symmetry.space_group_name_H-M   'P 1'
#
loop_
_entity.id
_entity.type
_entity.pdbx_description
1 polymer ?
#
loop_
_entity_poly.entity_id
_entity_poly.type
_entity_poly.pdbx_seq_one_letter_code
_entity_poly.pdbx_strand_id
1 'polypeptide(L)'
;KSLKKFAKKNKVTLSGFIDAVLQDFLQSQAGQDILLEDRRRFPRQHKAIPAIISGQNGAQKYFHASKITNLSLGGINLVVPKNGDGCNLADQELDSFDVVFALPQEERPITIQCQGKRVFQTSDCYQVGASFDDTDLDSYQALQSYLY
;
A
#
# COMPACT_ATOMS: atom_id res chain seq x y z
N LYS A 1 19.68 9.02 28.20
CA LYS A 1 19.69 10.39 28.76
C LYS A 1 20.59 11.39 27.98
N SER A 2 20.85 11.20 26.67
CA SER A 2 21.75 12.09 25.92
C SER A 2 21.05 13.27 25.23
N LEU A 3 19.90 13.07 24.56
CA LEU A 3 19.25 14.14 23.78
C LEU A 3 18.81 15.35 24.63
N LYS A 4 18.24 15.15 25.83
CA LYS A 4 17.87 16.25 26.75
C LYS A 4 19.08 17.12 27.13
N LYS A 5 20.27 16.52 27.23
CA LYS A 5 21.51 17.22 27.57
C LYS A 5 21.99 18.09 26.40
N PHE A 6 21.87 17.59 25.17
CA PHE A 6 22.16 18.34 23.95
C PHE A 6 21.13 19.45 23.67
N ALA A 7 19.84 19.21 23.87
CA ALA A 7 18.81 20.25 23.77
C ALA A 7 19.07 21.41 24.74
N LYS A 8 19.39 21.09 26.00
CA LYS A 8 19.75 22.09 27.02
C LYS A 8 21.04 22.85 26.66
N LYS A 9 22.04 22.18 26.09
CA LYS A 9 23.28 22.81 25.60
C LYS A 9 23.03 23.77 24.44
N ASN A 10 22.09 23.44 23.56
CA ASN A 10 21.68 24.26 22.41
C ASN A 10 20.56 25.28 22.74
N LYS A 11 20.19 25.44 24.02
CA LYS A 11 19.15 26.37 24.50
C LYS A 11 17.79 26.22 23.80
N VAL A 12 17.48 25.02 23.33
CA VAL A 12 16.21 24.69 22.68
C VAL A 12 15.43 23.68 23.52
N THR A 13 14.12 23.63 23.30
CA THR A 13 13.30 22.56 23.89
C THR A 13 13.73 21.21 23.31
N LEU A 14 13.44 20.13 24.02
CA LEU A 14 13.72 18.79 23.49
C LEU A 14 13.03 18.54 22.15
N SER A 15 11.77 19.01 22.00
CA SER A 15 11.04 18.92 20.73
C SER A 15 11.74 19.70 19.63
N GLY A 16 12.05 20.98 19.87
CA GLY A 16 12.70 21.82 18.87
C GLY A 16 14.10 21.30 18.47
N PHE A 17 14.81 20.65 19.40
CA PHE A 17 16.06 19.98 19.08
C PHE A 17 15.86 18.74 18.19
N ILE A 18 14.84 17.93 18.47
CA ILE A 18 14.48 16.77 17.64
C ILE A 18 14.09 17.25 16.24
N ASP A 19 13.23 18.26 16.15
CA ASP A 19 12.76 18.80 14.87
C ASP A 19 13.92 19.36 14.03
N ALA A 20 14.85 20.08 14.67
CA ALA A 20 16.05 20.59 14.01
C ALA A 20 16.95 19.47 13.48
N VAL A 21 17.22 18.43 14.29
CA VAL A 21 18.03 17.28 13.87
C VAL A 21 17.35 16.50 12.73
N LEU A 22 16.03 16.34 12.77
CA LEU A 22 15.28 15.68 11.71
C LEU A 22 15.30 16.50 10.41
N GLN A 23 15.12 17.82 10.48
CA GLN A 23 15.24 18.68 9.29
C GLN A 23 16.65 18.63 8.70
N ASP A 24 17.68 18.74 9.51
CA ASP A 24 19.08 18.71 9.06
C ASP A 24 19.41 17.37 8.40
N PHE A 25 18.93 16.26 8.98
CA PHE A 25 19.05 14.94 8.37
C PHE A 25 18.32 14.85 7.02
N LEU A 26 17.07 15.30 6.95
CA LEU A 26 16.29 15.27 5.71
C LEU A 26 16.90 16.16 4.61
N GLN A 27 17.60 17.23 4.97
CA GLN A 27 18.30 18.11 4.03
C GLN A 27 19.70 17.60 3.65
N SER A 28 20.28 16.68 4.42
CA SER A 28 21.59 16.10 4.12
C SER A 28 21.57 15.24 2.85
N GLN A 29 22.71 15.11 2.17
CA GLN A 29 22.84 14.26 0.98
C GLN A 29 22.43 12.81 1.30
N ALA A 30 22.84 12.25 2.43
CA ALA A 30 22.44 10.91 2.85
C ALA A 30 20.91 10.78 3.06
N GLY A 31 20.28 11.82 3.60
CA GLY A 31 18.82 11.88 3.72
C GLY A 31 18.14 11.94 2.35
N GLN A 32 18.66 12.75 1.43
CA GLN A 32 18.18 12.84 0.05
C GLN A 32 18.38 11.53 -0.71
N ASP A 33 19.54 10.89 -0.57
CA ASP A 33 19.85 9.60 -1.19
C ASP A 33 18.90 8.51 -0.70
N ILE A 34 18.60 8.45 0.61
CA ILE A 34 17.60 7.51 1.17
C ILE A 34 16.19 7.81 0.66
N LEU A 35 15.83 9.09 0.49
CA LEU A 35 14.52 9.49 -0.04
C LEU A 35 14.39 9.19 -1.54
N LEU A 36 15.50 9.23 -2.27
CA LEU A 36 15.57 8.95 -3.70
C LEU A 36 15.77 7.45 -3.99
N GLU A 37 16.31 6.67 -3.05
CA GLU A 37 16.42 5.22 -3.14
C GLU A 37 15.03 4.58 -3.07
N ASP A 38 14.43 4.34 -4.24
CA ASP A 38 13.28 3.44 -4.32
C ASP A 38 13.75 2.01 -4.01
N ARG A 39 13.57 1.58 -2.77
CA ARG A 39 13.88 0.22 -2.32
C ARG A 39 12.99 -0.85 -2.95
N ARG A 40 12.03 -0.46 -3.79
CA ARG A 40 11.15 -1.42 -4.47
C ARG A 40 11.91 -2.11 -5.59
N ARG A 41 11.74 -3.43 -5.65
CA ARG A 41 12.23 -4.24 -6.76
C ARG A 41 11.54 -3.90 -8.10
N PHE A 42 10.28 -3.46 -8.05
CA PHE A 42 9.48 -3.12 -9.23
C PHE A 42 8.87 -1.72 -9.08
N PRO A 43 9.01 -0.85 -10.09
CA PRO A 43 8.37 0.46 -10.08
C PRO A 43 6.84 0.30 -10.08
N ARG A 44 6.15 1.27 -9.46
CA ARG A 44 4.70 1.31 -9.41
C ARG A 44 4.16 2.27 -10.47
N GLN A 45 3.17 1.79 -11.22
CA GLN A 45 2.39 2.61 -12.13
C GLN A 45 1.16 3.14 -11.41
N HIS A 46 0.94 4.45 -11.47
CA HIS A 46 -0.25 5.09 -10.92
C HIS A 46 -1.40 4.98 -11.93
N LYS A 47 -2.33 4.07 -11.66
CA LYS A 47 -3.50 3.79 -12.49
C LYS A 47 -4.72 3.66 -11.60
N ALA A 48 -5.83 4.26 -12.03
CA ALA A 48 -7.13 4.10 -11.39
C ALA A 48 -7.90 2.98 -12.09
N ILE A 49 -7.90 1.78 -11.51
CA ILE A 49 -8.54 0.59 -12.10
C ILE A 49 -9.61 0.09 -11.12
N PRO A 50 -10.89 -0.02 -11.52
CA PRO A 50 -11.90 -0.66 -10.69
C PRO A 50 -11.54 -2.11 -10.41
N ALA A 51 -11.74 -2.56 -9.18
CA ALA A 51 -11.40 -3.91 -8.76
C ALA A 51 -12.40 -4.43 -7.73
N ILE A 52 -12.46 -5.75 -7.58
CA ILE A 52 -13.20 -6.42 -6.52
C ILE A 52 -12.19 -7.15 -5.64
N ILE A 53 -12.28 -6.94 -4.33
CA ILE A 53 -11.59 -7.76 -3.34
C ILE A 53 -12.54 -8.89 -2.95
N SER A 54 -12.08 -10.12 -2.99
CA SER A 54 -12.83 -11.28 -2.50
C SER A 54 -12.00 -12.11 -1.56
N GLY A 55 -12.63 -12.64 -0.51
CA GLY A 55 -11.96 -13.54 0.42
C GLY A 55 -12.95 -14.32 1.26
N GLN A 56 -12.44 -15.00 2.27
CA GLN A 56 -13.22 -15.83 3.17
C GLN A 56 -12.91 -15.47 4.62
N ASN A 57 -13.96 -15.33 5.45
CA ASN A 57 -13.84 -15.25 6.89
C ASN A 57 -14.64 -16.40 7.50
N GLY A 58 -13.94 -17.44 7.96
CA GLY A 58 -14.56 -18.71 8.32
C GLY A 58 -15.31 -19.31 7.14
N ALA A 59 -16.62 -19.54 7.29
CA ALA A 59 -17.47 -20.09 6.23
C ALA A 59 -18.05 -19.00 5.29
N GLN A 60 -17.89 -17.71 5.61
CA GLN A 60 -18.54 -16.64 4.87
C GLN A 60 -17.59 -16.03 3.84
N LYS A 61 -18.02 -16.04 2.57
CA LYS A 61 -17.36 -15.28 1.50
C LYS A 61 -17.74 -13.80 1.62
N TYR A 62 -16.77 -12.93 1.40
CA TYR A 62 -16.98 -11.49 1.31
C TYR A 62 -16.51 -10.95 -0.04
N PHE A 63 -17.15 -9.86 -0.48
CA PHE A 63 -16.82 -9.15 -1.71
C PHE A 63 -16.90 -7.65 -1.45
N HIS A 64 -15.83 -6.92 -1.80
CA HIS A 64 -15.76 -5.48 -1.63
C HIS A 64 -15.39 -4.81 -2.95
N ALA A 65 -16.24 -3.87 -3.38
CA ALA A 65 -15.89 -2.99 -4.49
C ALA A 65 -14.71 -2.10 -4.08
N SER A 66 -13.72 -1.97 -4.94
CA SER A 66 -12.49 -1.25 -4.65
C SER A 66 -11.93 -0.56 -5.90
N LYS A 67 -10.91 0.25 -5.69
CA LYS A 67 -10.16 0.91 -6.77
C LYS A 67 -8.67 0.75 -6.53
N ILE A 68 -7.99 0.17 -7.51
CA ILE A 68 -6.53 0.18 -7.58
C ILE A 68 -6.09 1.62 -7.80
N THR A 69 -5.12 2.07 -7.01
CA THR A 69 -4.54 3.42 -7.11
C THR A 69 -3.10 3.40 -7.62
N ASN A 70 -2.39 2.30 -7.38
CA ASN A 70 -1.13 1.99 -8.01
C ASN A 70 -0.89 0.48 -8.01
N LEU A 71 -0.10 0.03 -8.99
CA LEU A 71 0.15 -1.38 -9.28
C LEU A 71 1.61 -1.55 -9.73
N SER A 72 2.21 -2.67 -9.38
CA SER A 72 3.54 -3.11 -9.84
C SER A 72 3.49 -4.62 -10.09
N LEU A 73 4.57 -5.21 -10.61
CA LEU A 73 4.69 -6.67 -10.71
C LEU A 73 4.78 -7.40 -9.36
N GLY A 74 5.03 -6.68 -8.25
CA GLY A 74 5.18 -7.29 -6.93
C GLY A 74 4.07 -6.95 -5.94
N GLY A 75 3.08 -6.16 -6.33
CA GLY A 75 2.04 -5.76 -5.41
C GLY A 75 1.20 -4.58 -5.87
N ILE A 76 0.23 -4.26 -5.03
CA ILE A 76 -0.91 -3.42 -5.35
C ILE A 76 -1.26 -2.50 -4.18
N ASN A 77 -1.87 -1.36 -4.51
CA ASN A 77 -2.48 -0.47 -3.54
C ASN A 77 -3.92 -0.18 -3.92
N LEU A 78 -4.83 -0.42 -3.00
CA LEU A 78 -6.27 -0.38 -3.20
C LEU A 78 -6.90 0.67 -2.29
N VAL A 79 -8.01 1.24 -2.73
CA VAL A 79 -8.93 2.02 -1.91
C VAL A 79 -10.27 1.31 -1.89
N VAL A 80 -10.79 1.08 -0.69
CA VAL A 80 -12.12 0.50 -0.47
C VAL A 80 -12.99 1.52 0.24
N PRO A 81 -14.11 1.98 -0.35
CA PRO A 81 -15.01 2.90 0.32
C PRO A 81 -15.69 2.23 1.52
N LYS A 82 -15.91 3.01 2.59
CA LYS A 82 -16.76 2.58 3.69
C LYS A 82 -18.21 2.75 3.29
N ASN A 83 -18.77 1.71 2.71
CA ASN A 83 -20.21 1.68 2.48
C ASN A 83 -20.87 1.43 3.85
N GLY A 84 -21.97 2.14 4.15
CA GLY A 84 -22.62 2.15 5.47
C GLY A 84 -23.08 0.79 6.01
N ASP A 85 -22.94 -0.28 5.22
CA ASP A 85 -23.32 -1.66 5.53
C ASP A 85 -22.17 -2.48 6.13
N GLY A 86 -21.52 -1.96 7.18
CA GLY A 86 -20.68 -2.79 8.05
C GLY A 86 -19.42 -3.39 7.40
N CYS A 87 -18.92 -2.79 6.33
CA CYS A 87 -17.63 -3.16 5.73
C CYS A 87 -16.48 -2.77 6.68
N ASN A 88 -16.23 -3.57 7.72
CA ASN A 88 -15.12 -3.33 8.63
C ASN A 88 -13.88 -4.13 8.21
N LEU A 89 -13.17 -3.61 7.21
CA LEU A 89 -11.90 -4.18 6.75
C LEU A 89 -10.78 -4.07 7.79
N ALA A 90 -10.98 -3.31 8.86
CA ALA A 90 -10.04 -3.28 9.98
C ALA A 90 -10.15 -4.52 10.88
N ASP A 91 -11.36 -5.11 11.00
CA ASP A 91 -11.60 -6.33 11.78
C ASP A 91 -11.44 -7.59 10.93
N GLN A 92 -11.57 -7.47 9.60
CA GLN A 92 -11.23 -8.53 8.67
C GLN A 92 -9.71 -8.53 8.52
N GLU A 93 -9.03 -9.53 9.08
CA GLU A 93 -7.63 -9.80 8.79
C GLU A 93 -7.51 -10.03 7.27
N LEU A 94 -7.18 -8.97 6.54
CA LEU A 94 -6.84 -9.01 5.11
C LEU A 94 -5.48 -9.69 4.93
N ASP A 95 -5.26 -10.79 5.62
CA ASP A 95 -4.04 -11.56 5.56
C ASP A 95 -3.93 -12.11 4.15
N SER A 96 -4.91 -12.86 3.67
CA SER A 96 -4.96 -13.36 2.29
C SER A 96 -6.31 -13.10 1.64
N PHE A 97 -6.30 -12.55 0.43
CA PHE A 97 -7.51 -12.24 -0.36
C PHE A 97 -7.18 -12.20 -1.84
N ASP A 98 -8.17 -12.44 -2.68
CA ASP A 98 -8.05 -12.29 -4.12
C ASP A 98 -8.45 -10.88 -4.55
N VAL A 99 -7.75 -10.35 -5.55
CA VAL A 99 -8.13 -9.13 -6.25
C VAL A 99 -8.46 -9.48 -7.69
N VAL A 100 -9.66 -9.10 -8.13
CA VAL A 100 -10.12 -9.29 -9.49
C VAL A 100 -10.29 -7.94 -10.17
N PHE A 101 -9.67 -7.75 -11.34
CA PHE A 101 -9.77 -6.52 -12.11
C PHE A 101 -9.59 -6.77 -13.61
N ALA A 102 -10.14 -5.90 -14.44
CA ALA A 102 -9.97 -5.96 -15.89
C ALA A 102 -8.83 -5.04 -16.33
N LEU A 103 -8.03 -5.50 -17.29
CA LEU A 103 -7.05 -4.69 -17.99
C LEU A 103 -7.55 -4.36 -19.40
N PRO A 104 -7.28 -3.15 -19.93
CA PRO A 104 -7.54 -2.87 -21.34
C PRO A 104 -6.73 -3.85 -22.19
N GLN A 105 -7.39 -4.50 -23.17
CA GLN A 105 -6.82 -5.50 -24.11
C GLN A 105 -6.81 -6.96 -23.62
N GLU A 106 -7.19 -7.22 -22.38
CA GLU A 106 -7.35 -8.59 -21.89
C GLU A 106 -8.82 -9.04 -22.00
N GLU A 107 -9.06 -10.20 -22.60
CA GLU A 107 -10.41 -10.77 -22.71
C GLU A 107 -10.91 -11.31 -21.36
N ARG A 108 -9.99 -11.75 -20.51
CA ARG A 108 -10.29 -12.31 -19.18
C ARG A 108 -9.85 -11.37 -18.06
N PRO A 109 -10.62 -11.25 -16.97
CA PRO A 109 -10.19 -10.52 -15.79
C PRO A 109 -8.92 -11.14 -15.20
N ILE A 110 -8.05 -10.28 -14.71
CA ILE A 110 -6.89 -10.66 -13.90
C ILE A 110 -7.39 -11.03 -12.51
N THR A 111 -6.97 -12.18 -12.01
CA THR A 111 -7.22 -12.63 -10.64
C THR A 111 -5.89 -12.91 -9.98
N ILE A 112 -5.60 -12.23 -8.88
CA ILE A 112 -4.32 -12.35 -8.17
C ILE A 112 -4.57 -12.54 -6.68
N GLN A 113 -3.97 -13.58 -6.10
CA GLN A 113 -3.96 -13.76 -4.66
C GLN A 113 -2.95 -12.79 -4.04
N CYS A 114 -3.44 -12.03 -3.07
CA CYS A 114 -2.73 -10.96 -2.40
C CYS A 114 -2.57 -11.25 -0.92
N GLN A 115 -1.41 -10.91 -0.38
CA GLN A 115 -1.18 -10.84 1.05
C GLN A 115 -1.22 -9.38 1.51
N GLY A 116 -2.14 -9.03 2.42
CA GLY A 116 -2.17 -7.70 3.01
C GLY A 116 -0.90 -7.39 3.77
N LYS A 117 -0.36 -6.17 3.59
CA LYS A 117 0.85 -5.70 4.28
C LYS A 117 0.57 -4.50 5.15
N ARG A 118 -0.34 -3.62 4.73
CA ARG A 118 -0.73 -2.41 5.45
C ARG A 118 -2.17 -2.07 5.16
N VAL A 119 -2.92 -1.72 6.21
CA VAL A 119 -4.26 -1.17 6.09
C VAL A 119 -4.28 0.16 6.85
N PHE A 120 -4.65 1.23 6.15
CA PHE A 120 -4.87 2.55 6.76
C PHE A 120 -6.33 2.91 6.64
N GLN A 121 -6.92 3.34 7.75
CA GLN A 121 -8.29 3.80 7.78
C GLN A 121 -8.32 5.33 7.75
N THR A 122 -9.15 5.88 6.87
CA THR A 122 -9.52 7.30 6.86
C THR A 122 -10.97 7.46 7.33
N SER A 123 -11.57 8.66 7.25
CA SER A 123 -13.00 8.86 7.50
C SER A 123 -13.85 7.96 6.59
N ASP A 124 -13.54 7.98 5.29
CA ASP A 124 -14.47 7.53 4.24
C ASP A 124 -14.02 6.26 3.50
N CYS A 125 -12.76 5.86 3.68
CA CYS A 125 -12.23 4.67 3.00
C CYS A 125 -11.13 3.95 3.79
N TYR A 126 -10.86 2.72 3.39
CA TYR A 126 -9.66 1.96 3.72
C TYR A 126 -8.67 2.04 2.57
N GLN A 127 -7.40 2.29 2.88
CA GLN A 127 -6.29 2.13 1.95
C GLN A 127 -5.56 0.85 2.29
N VAL A 128 -5.44 -0.05 1.31
CA VAL A 128 -4.87 -1.39 1.50
C VAL A 128 -3.66 -1.54 0.59
N GLY A 129 -2.48 -1.71 1.18
CA GLY A 129 -1.28 -2.12 0.47
C GLY A 129 -1.06 -3.62 0.62
N ALA A 130 -0.89 -4.32 -0.49
CA ALA A 130 -0.70 -5.77 -0.52
C ALA A 130 0.43 -6.19 -1.48
N SER A 131 1.03 -7.35 -1.21
CA SER A 131 1.96 -8.03 -2.13
C SER A 131 1.25 -9.18 -2.83
N PHE A 132 1.69 -9.53 -4.03
CA PHE A 132 1.21 -10.76 -4.67
C PHE A 132 1.85 -11.98 -4.01
N ASP A 133 1.05 -13.02 -3.81
CA ASP A 133 1.49 -14.29 -3.23
C ASP A 133 1.47 -15.39 -4.30
N ASP A 134 0.35 -15.49 -5.02
CA ASP A 134 0.19 -16.38 -6.18
C ASP A 134 -0.54 -15.67 -7.32
N THR A 135 -0.14 -15.97 -8.54
CA THR A 135 -0.73 -15.44 -9.78
C THR A 135 -0.53 -16.46 -10.87
N ASP A 136 -1.60 -16.84 -11.57
CA ASP A 136 -1.46 -17.72 -12.72
C ASP A 136 -0.60 -17.07 -13.81
N LEU A 137 0.15 -17.89 -14.55
CA LEU A 137 1.15 -17.41 -15.51
C LEU A 137 0.56 -16.41 -16.52
N ASP A 138 -0.65 -16.69 -17.00
CA ASP A 138 -1.34 -15.84 -17.96
C ASP A 138 -1.68 -14.47 -17.35
N SER A 139 -2.12 -14.42 -16.09
CA SER A 139 -2.42 -13.17 -15.38
C SER A 139 -1.14 -12.36 -15.14
N TYR A 140 -0.04 -13.04 -14.86
CA TYR A 140 1.27 -12.41 -14.69
C TYR A 140 1.77 -11.80 -16.00
N GLN A 141 1.66 -12.53 -17.11
CA GLN A 141 2.08 -12.06 -18.44
C GLN A 141 1.24 -10.87 -18.92
N ALA A 142 -0.07 -10.93 -18.74
CA ALA A 142 -0.98 -9.82 -19.03
C ALA A 142 -0.64 -8.58 -18.21
N LEU A 143 -0.41 -8.76 -16.89
CA LEU A 143 0.00 -7.66 -16.03
C LEU A 143 1.36 -7.08 -16.43
N GLN A 144 2.33 -7.92 -16.79
CA GLN A 144 3.63 -7.47 -17.26
C GLN A 144 3.51 -6.65 -18.54
N SER A 145 2.76 -7.13 -19.51
CA SER A 145 2.53 -6.45 -20.80
C SER A 145 1.77 -5.13 -20.64
N TYR A 146 0.91 -5.03 -19.64
CA TYR A 146 0.20 -3.80 -19.34
C TYR A 146 1.07 -2.75 -18.63
N LEU A 147 2.06 -3.18 -17.85
CA LEU A 147 2.92 -2.28 -17.06
C LEU A 147 4.16 -1.79 -17.80
N TYR A 148 4.60 -2.47 -18.87
CA TYR A 148 5.81 -2.21 -19.63
C TYR A 148 5.56 -2.25 -21.14
#